data_AF-A0A3D6ESM1-F1
#
_entry.id   AF-A0A3D6ESM1-F1
#
_cell.length_a   1.000
_cell.length_b   1.000
_cell.length_c   1.000
_cell.angle_alpha   90.00
_cell.angle_beta   90.00
_cell.angle_gamma   90.00
#
_symmetry.space_group_name_H-M   'P 1'
#
loop_
_entity.id
_entity.type
_entity.pdbx_description
1 polymer ?
#
loop_
_entity_poly.entity_id
_entity_poly.type
_entity_poly.pdbx_seq_one_letter_code
_entity_poly.pdbx_strand_id
1 'polypeptide(L)'
;MELINQVDIGVKRVLLEDSRKELFFKTLYLFVLIKLWVSWATLESIVEFVPAREYSRVGLVLHAPLQLLNFGVSAFVVVFSLILLTSLLVRINYISAFLIFWFSVCLSKFSFPVLNGADLVLNLFLLIGLVIPTFPVLKWRGLVDYQKVVSAFGVLFVKVEIALIYFLSGYDKLITASWRNGNAIFSVANLDYFSNPNFSLQLSGLSALVVAWIVILFEISFAFFIWFKKFRNYWLIAGVVFHLAIIVFMGLLDFGLIMIISYLIFIPAKKLASN
;
A
#
# COMPACT_ATOMS: atom_id res chain seq x y z
N MET A 1 -21.31 38.44 -6.25
CA MET A 1 -21.33 37.41 -5.17
C MET A 1 -21.15 36.00 -5.70
N GLU A 2 -21.83 35.61 -6.79
CA GLU A 2 -21.80 34.24 -7.31
C GLU A 2 -20.42 33.77 -7.83
N LEU A 3 -19.69 34.64 -8.54
CA LEU A 3 -18.31 34.38 -9.00
C LEU A 3 -17.30 34.19 -7.86
N ILE A 4 -17.45 34.94 -6.76
CA ILE A 4 -16.58 34.81 -5.57
C ILE A 4 -16.86 33.49 -4.86
N ASN A 5 -18.14 33.09 -4.75
CA ASN A 5 -18.52 31.78 -4.22
C ASN A 5 -17.99 30.63 -5.08
N GLN A 6 -18.03 30.73 -6.42
CA GLN A 6 -17.50 29.70 -7.31
C GLN A 6 -15.97 29.53 -7.19
N VAL A 7 -15.22 30.63 -7.10
CA VAL A 7 -13.77 30.60 -6.88
C VAL A 7 -13.43 29.98 -5.53
N ASP A 8 -14.14 30.37 -4.47
CA ASP A 8 -13.89 29.87 -3.11
C ASP A 8 -14.23 28.36 -2.96
N ILE A 9 -15.29 27.89 -3.64
CA ILE A 9 -15.62 26.47 -3.74
C ILE A 9 -14.54 25.70 -4.52
N GLY A 10 -14.02 26.28 -5.60
CA GLY A 10 -12.93 25.70 -6.39
C GLY A 10 -11.65 25.53 -5.59
N VAL A 11 -11.24 26.56 -4.86
CA VAL A 11 -10.04 26.55 -4.00
C VAL A 11 -10.19 25.51 -2.88
N LYS A 12 -11.34 25.47 -2.19
CA LYS A 12 -11.60 24.45 -1.14
C LYS A 12 -11.54 23.03 -1.68
N ARG A 13 -12.06 22.77 -2.88
CA ARG A 13 -12.01 21.45 -3.51
C ARG A 13 -10.58 20.98 -3.78
N VAL A 14 -9.74 21.87 -4.31
CA VAL A 14 -8.33 21.57 -4.59
C VAL A 14 -7.56 21.28 -3.30
N LEU A 15 -7.76 22.08 -2.26
CA LEU A 15 -7.13 21.87 -0.95
C LEU A 15 -7.51 20.52 -0.32
N LEU A 16 -8.79 20.12 -0.44
CA LEU A 16 -9.28 18.82 0.03
C LEU A 16 -8.77 17.63 -0.80
N GLU A 17 -8.42 17.84 -2.06
CA GLU A 17 -7.80 16.83 -2.91
C GLU A 17 -6.34 16.61 -2.53
N ASP A 18 -5.60 17.70 -2.36
CA ASP A 18 -4.20 17.64 -1.93
C ASP A 18 -4.07 17.03 -0.53
N SER A 19 -4.95 17.39 0.41
CA SER A 19 -4.91 16.85 1.78
C SER A 19 -5.16 15.34 1.84
N ARG A 20 -5.95 14.77 0.92
CA ARG A 20 -6.22 13.31 0.88
C ARG A 20 -5.06 12.53 0.30
N LYS A 21 -4.44 13.03 -0.77
CA LYS A 21 -3.23 12.42 -1.33
C LYS A 21 -2.14 12.40 -0.25
N GLU A 22 -1.98 13.53 0.44
CA GLU A 22 -1.04 13.65 1.56
C GLU A 22 -1.39 12.67 2.69
N LEU A 23 -2.66 12.57 3.09
CA LEU A 23 -3.10 11.60 4.09
C LEU A 23 -2.76 10.16 3.70
N PHE A 24 -3.03 9.75 2.45
CA PHE A 24 -2.71 8.42 1.95
C PHE A 24 -1.21 8.12 2.07
N PHE A 25 -0.35 9.00 1.55
CA PHE A 25 1.10 8.79 1.59
C PHE A 25 1.68 8.90 3.00
N LYS A 26 1.20 9.82 3.85
CA LYS A 26 1.63 9.87 5.26
C LYS A 26 1.23 8.60 6.01
N THR A 27 0.07 8.03 5.70
CA THR A 27 -0.35 6.73 6.27
C THR A 27 0.57 5.61 5.79
N LEU A 28 0.97 5.61 4.52
CA LEU A 28 1.99 4.67 4.02
C LEU A 28 3.33 4.84 4.73
N TYR A 29 3.81 6.08 4.91
CA TYR A 29 5.09 6.33 5.59
C TYR A 29 5.04 5.90 7.06
N LEU A 30 3.91 6.13 7.74
CA LEU A 30 3.69 5.64 9.09
C LEU A 30 3.68 4.10 9.13
N PHE A 31 3.04 3.44 8.16
CA PHE A 31 3.06 1.99 8.05
C PHE A 31 4.48 1.45 7.86
N VAL A 32 5.28 2.06 6.97
CA VAL A 32 6.70 1.70 6.78
C VAL A 32 7.49 1.88 8.06
N LEU A 33 7.27 2.98 8.79
CA LEU A 33 7.95 3.25 10.05
C LEU A 33 7.64 2.17 11.09
N ILE A 34 6.36 1.85 11.29
CA ILE A 34 5.94 0.80 12.23
C ILE A 34 6.55 -0.54 11.81
N LYS A 35 6.42 -0.91 10.54
CA LYS A 35 6.97 -2.16 10.00
C LYS A 35 8.49 -2.26 10.20
N LEU A 36 9.22 -1.18 9.94
CA LEU A 36 10.67 -1.11 10.11
C LEU A 36 11.07 -1.42 11.56
N TRP A 37 10.36 -0.86 12.54
CA TRP A 37 10.63 -1.11 13.95
C TRP A 37 10.22 -2.51 14.40
N VAL A 38 9.07 -3.01 13.96
CA VAL A 38 8.61 -4.38 14.25
C VAL A 38 9.57 -5.41 13.67
N SER A 39 10.12 -5.15 12.48
CA SER A 39 11.05 -6.07 11.80
C SER A 39 12.50 -5.94 12.27
N TRP A 40 12.83 -5.01 13.17
CA TRP A 40 14.23 -4.75 13.58
C TRP A 40 14.96 -6.02 13.98
N ALA A 41 14.41 -6.78 14.94
CA ALA A 41 15.04 -8.01 15.43
C ALA A 41 15.27 -9.02 14.31
N THR A 42 14.30 -9.16 13.40
CA THR A 42 14.41 -10.01 12.21
C THR A 42 15.51 -9.54 11.26
N LEU A 43 15.68 -8.23 11.09
CA LEU A 43 16.74 -7.67 10.24
C LEU A 43 18.13 -7.92 10.82
N GLU A 44 18.30 -7.87 12.15
CA GLU A 44 19.53 -8.29 12.84
C GLU A 44 19.81 -9.78 12.61
N SER A 45 18.81 -10.65 12.73
CA SER A 45 19.00 -12.07 12.38
C SER A 45 19.40 -12.26 10.92
N ILE A 46 18.76 -11.54 9.99
CA ILE A 46 19.05 -11.70 8.56
C ILE A 46 20.49 -11.27 8.23
N VAL A 47 21.00 -10.20 8.84
CA VAL A 47 22.33 -9.68 8.49
C VAL A 47 23.44 -10.70 8.79
N GLU A 48 23.26 -11.53 9.82
CA GLU A 48 24.22 -12.60 10.20
C GLU A 48 24.37 -13.67 9.11
N PHE A 49 23.32 -13.90 8.31
CA PHE A 49 23.31 -14.93 7.26
C PHE A 49 23.54 -14.36 5.85
N VAL A 50 23.64 -13.03 5.71
CA VAL A 50 23.88 -12.38 4.42
C VAL A 50 25.38 -12.14 4.23
N PRO A 51 26.03 -12.81 3.26
CA PRO A 51 27.45 -12.59 3.01
C PRO A 51 27.75 -11.14 2.60
N ALA A 52 28.96 -10.68 2.91
CA ALA A 52 29.45 -9.37 2.51
C ALA A 52 29.26 -9.19 0.98
N ARG A 53 28.57 -8.12 0.59
CA ARG A 53 28.19 -7.89 -0.81
C ARG A 53 29.25 -7.06 -1.52
N GLU A 54 29.92 -7.67 -2.49
CA GLU A 54 30.72 -6.92 -3.45
C GLU A 54 29.82 -6.30 -4.51
N TYR A 55 29.69 -4.98 -4.45
CA TYR A 55 28.94 -4.21 -5.43
C TYR A 55 29.87 -3.64 -6.50
N SER A 56 29.43 -3.68 -7.76
CA SER A 56 30.05 -2.89 -8.83
C SER A 56 29.90 -1.39 -8.53
N ARG A 57 30.66 -0.51 -9.21
CA ARG A 57 30.56 0.95 -9.02
C ARG A 57 29.13 1.48 -9.17
N VAL A 58 28.37 0.93 -10.12
CA VAL A 58 26.95 1.25 -10.31
C VAL A 58 26.10 0.67 -9.18
N GLY A 59 26.39 -0.56 -8.74
CA GLY A 59 25.71 -1.20 -7.62
C GLY A 59 25.86 -0.43 -6.31
N LEU A 60 27.01 0.20 -6.07
CA LEU A 60 27.24 1.06 -4.90
C LEU A 60 26.28 2.25 -4.89
N VAL A 61 26.04 2.87 -6.05
CA VAL A 61 25.08 3.98 -6.16
C VAL A 61 23.65 3.48 -6.06
N LEU A 62 23.27 2.42 -6.76
CA LEU A 62 21.88 1.93 -6.74
C LEU A 62 21.46 1.35 -5.37
N HIS A 63 22.41 0.81 -4.62
CA HIS A 63 22.18 0.20 -3.31
C HIS A 63 22.86 0.97 -2.18
N ALA A 64 23.07 2.28 -2.35
CA ALA A 64 23.73 3.10 -1.33
C ALA A 64 23.10 2.99 0.07
N PRO A 65 21.76 2.93 0.24
CA PRO A 65 21.16 2.72 1.56
C PRO A 65 21.66 1.44 2.24
N LEU A 66 21.90 0.36 1.49
CA LEU A 66 22.41 -0.90 2.05
C LEU A 66 23.83 -0.80 2.56
N GLN A 67 24.61 0.22 2.16
CA GLN A 67 25.94 0.45 2.72
C GLN A 67 25.87 0.85 4.20
N LEU A 68 24.73 1.38 4.68
CA LEU A 68 24.52 1.66 6.10
C LEU A 68 24.58 0.38 6.96
N LEU A 69 24.27 -0.78 6.38
CA LEU A 69 24.36 -2.07 7.07
C LEU A 69 25.81 -2.42 7.45
N ASN A 70 26.82 -1.85 6.78
CA ASN A 70 28.23 -1.99 7.18
C ASN A 70 28.52 -1.34 8.54
N PHE A 71 27.71 -0.36 8.95
CA PHE A 71 27.75 0.27 10.27
C PHE A 71 26.75 -0.37 11.26
N GLY A 72 26.12 -1.49 10.88
CA GLY A 72 25.10 -2.20 11.63
C GLY A 72 23.67 -1.92 11.15
N VAL A 73 22.75 -2.87 11.39
CA VAL A 73 21.32 -2.75 11.05
C VAL A 73 20.70 -1.54 11.75
N SER A 74 21.13 -1.27 12.99
CA SER A 74 20.74 -0.09 13.76
C SER A 74 20.95 1.22 13.00
N ALA A 75 22.08 1.38 12.29
CA ALA A 75 22.35 2.60 11.51
C ALA A 75 21.34 2.77 10.36
N PHE A 76 21.04 1.70 9.64
CA PHE A 76 20.02 1.71 8.58
C PHE A 76 18.63 2.09 9.14
N VAL A 77 18.21 1.43 10.23
CA VAL A 77 16.88 1.66 10.83
C VAL A 77 16.73 3.09 11.34
N VAL A 78 17.75 3.63 12.03
CA VAL A 78 17.72 5.00 12.56
C VAL A 78 17.65 6.02 11.42
N VAL A 79 18.51 5.91 10.41
CA VAL A 79 18.51 6.84 9.26
C VAL A 79 17.17 6.80 8.53
N PHE A 80 16.66 5.60 8.25
CA PHE A 80 15.38 5.47 7.56
C PHE A 80 14.22 6.01 8.41
N SER A 81 14.23 5.77 9.73
CA SER A 81 13.25 6.33 10.67
C SER A 81 13.27 7.86 10.67
N LEU A 82 14.45 8.49 10.65
CA LEU A 82 14.57 9.95 10.59
C LEU A 82 13.99 10.51 9.27
N ILE A 83 14.23 9.86 8.14
CA ILE A 83 13.65 10.24 6.84
C ILE A 83 12.12 10.13 6.89
N LEU A 84 11.58 9.06 7.47
CA LEU A 84 10.13 8.86 7.59
C LEU A 84 9.50 9.90 8.54
N LEU A 85 10.07 10.11 9.72
CA LEU A 85 9.58 11.07 10.71
C LEU A 85 9.58 12.50 10.17
N THR A 86 10.67 12.93 9.51
CA THR A 86 10.72 14.24 8.85
C THR A 86 9.65 14.39 7.78
N SER A 87 9.39 13.34 7.00
CA SER A 87 8.36 13.33 5.95
C SER A 87 6.92 13.29 6.49
N LEU A 88 6.71 12.81 7.72
CA LEU A 88 5.42 12.87 8.41
C LEU A 88 5.12 14.29 8.92
N LEU A 89 6.15 14.99 9.40
CA LEU A 89 6.05 16.35 9.96
C LEU A 89 5.99 17.44 8.89
N VAL A 90 6.73 17.25 7.79
CA VAL A 90 6.82 18.21 6.69
C VAL A 90 5.82 17.85 5.58
N ARG A 91 5.52 18.81 4.68
CA ARG A 91 4.78 18.52 3.45
C ARG A 91 5.62 17.60 2.57
N ILE A 92 4.98 16.56 2.02
CA ILE A 92 5.64 15.59 1.16
C ILE A 92 6.23 16.30 -0.07
N ASN A 93 7.52 16.09 -0.32
CA ASN A 93 8.24 16.59 -1.48
C ASN A 93 8.91 15.42 -2.25
N TYR A 94 9.37 15.69 -3.48
CA TYR A 94 9.97 14.68 -4.33
C TYR A 94 11.24 14.05 -3.75
N ILE A 95 12.04 14.80 -2.99
CA ILE A 95 13.26 14.30 -2.36
C ILE A 95 12.89 13.28 -1.27
N SER A 96 11.96 13.63 -0.38
CA SER A 96 11.45 12.70 0.64
C SER A 96 10.82 11.46 0.02
N ALA A 97 9.99 11.61 -1.02
CA ALA A 97 9.34 10.49 -1.69
C ALA A 97 10.38 9.56 -2.34
N PHE A 98 11.39 10.13 -3.01
CA PHE A 98 12.49 9.38 -3.60
C PHE A 98 13.30 8.62 -2.55
N LEU A 99 13.73 9.29 -1.48
CA LEU A 99 14.49 8.65 -0.41
C LEU A 99 13.69 7.51 0.23
N ILE A 100 12.40 7.72 0.52
CA ILE A 100 11.56 6.67 1.13
C ILE A 100 11.41 5.47 0.20
N PHE A 101 11.09 5.69 -1.08
CA PHE A 101 11.00 4.61 -2.06
C PHE A 101 12.32 3.86 -2.19
N TRP A 102 13.43 4.59 -2.29
CA TRP A 102 14.75 4.01 -2.49
C TRP A 102 15.21 3.17 -1.29
N PHE A 103 15.01 3.67 -0.06
CA PHE A 103 15.25 2.90 1.15
C PHE A 103 14.33 1.69 1.26
N SER A 104 13.04 1.84 0.93
CA SER A 104 12.07 0.74 0.96
C SER A 104 12.43 -0.40 0.00
N VAL A 105 12.79 -0.08 -1.24
CA VAL A 105 13.23 -1.10 -2.22
C VAL A 105 14.54 -1.76 -1.78
N CYS A 106 15.48 -1.00 -1.22
CA CYS A 106 16.70 -1.56 -0.65
C CYS A 106 16.38 -2.52 0.51
N LEU A 107 15.50 -2.11 1.43
CA LEU A 107 15.04 -2.95 2.54
C LEU A 107 14.41 -4.24 2.03
N SER A 108 13.46 -4.17 1.08
CA SER A 108 12.84 -5.35 0.49
C SER A 108 13.84 -6.27 -0.21
N LYS A 109 14.88 -5.73 -0.86
CA LYS A 109 15.96 -6.53 -1.43
C LYS A 109 16.83 -7.19 -0.36
N PHE A 110 17.04 -6.53 0.76
CA PHE A 110 17.76 -7.11 1.90
C PHE A 110 16.93 -8.21 2.59
N SER A 111 15.64 -7.96 2.80
CA SER A 111 14.69 -8.86 3.45
C SER A 111 14.03 -9.86 2.50
N PHE A 112 14.60 -10.10 1.31
CA PHE A 112 14.01 -10.98 0.30
C PHE A 112 13.59 -12.36 0.85
N PRO A 113 14.34 -13.04 1.74
CA PRO A 113 13.94 -14.34 2.29
C PRO A 113 12.63 -14.33 3.08
N VAL A 114 12.21 -13.17 3.60
CA VAL A 114 11.01 -13.01 4.42
C VAL A 114 9.99 -12.06 3.76
N LEU A 115 10.21 -11.73 2.48
CA LEU A 115 9.38 -10.79 1.75
C LEU A 115 8.01 -11.41 1.46
N ASN A 116 6.95 -10.60 1.62
CA ASN A 116 5.59 -11.02 1.35
C ASN A 116 4.90 -10.09 0.33
N GLY A 117 3.66 -10.42 -0.04
CA GLY A 117 2.89 -9.64 -1.01
C GLY A 117 2.68 -8.17 -0.58
N ALA A 118 2.71 -7.86 0.72
CA ALA A 118 2.54 -6.50 1.20
C ALA A 118 3.71 -5.60 0.81
N ASP A 119 4.95 -6.12 0.81
CA ASP A 119 6.14 -5.38 0.38
C ASP A 119 6.09 -5.01 -1.10
N LEU A 120 5.56 -5.90 -1.94
CA LEU A 120 5.40 -5.65 -3.37
C LEU A 120 4.41 -4.50 -3.61
N VAL A 121 3.22 -4.59 -3.00
CA VAL A 121 2.18 -3.56 -3.10
C VAL A 121 2.68 -2.22 -2.53
N LEU A 122 3.34 -2.26 -1.37
CA LEU A 122 3.92 -1.07 -0.74
C LEU A 122 4.94 -0.38 -1.67
N ASN A 123 5.90 -1.12 -2.23
CA ASN A 123 6.93 -0.54 -3.10
C ASN A 123 6.34 0.02 -4.40
N LEU A 124 5.29 -0.59 -4.94
CA LEU A 124 4.58 -0.04 -6.10
C LEU A 124 3.87 1.28 -5.75
N PHE A 125 3.18 1.35 -4.61
CA PHE A 125 2.58 2.60 -4.15
C PHE A 125 3.62 3.69 -3.91
N LEU A 126 4.76 3.36 -3.30
CA LEU A 126 5.86 4.30 -3.08
C LEU A 126 6.50 4.77 -4.39
N LEU A 127 6.64 3.88 -5.38
CA LEU A 127 7.13 4.21 -6.72
C LEU A 127 6.23 5.24 -7.40
N ILE A 128 4.91 5.02 -7.38
CA ILE A 128 3.95 5.97 -7.95
C ILE A 128 3.89 7.26 -7.12
N GLY A 129 4.14 7.14 -5.81
CA GLY A 129 4.33 8.27 -4.90
C GLY A 129 5.42 9.24 -5.32
N LEU A 130 6.37 8.85 -6.19
CA LEU A 130 7.39 9.76 -6.71
C LEU A 130 6.81 10.90 -7.56
N VAL A 131 5.68 10.68 -8.23
CA VAL A 131 5.13 11.66 -9.18
C VAL A 131 3.98 12.52 -8.60
N ILE A 132 3.62 12.27 -7.34
CA ILE A 132 2.46 12.88 -6.68
C ILE A 132 2.74 14.17 -5.89
N PRO A 133 3.89 14.32 -5.19
CA PRO A 133 4.29 15.57 -4.55
C PRO A 133 4.30 16.73 -5.54
N THR A 134 4.20 17.96 -5.04
CA THR A 134 4.30 19.19 -5.85
C THR A 134 5.51 20.01 -5.41
N PHE A 135 6.19 20.67 -6.35
CA PHE A 135 7.40 21.47 -6.05
C PHE A 135 7.02 22.64 -5.13
N PRO A 136 7.67 22.84 -3.97
CA PRO A 136 7.31 23.96 -3.13
C PRO A 136 7.83 25.33 -3.63
N VAL A 137 8.63 25.45 -4.71
CA VAL A 137 9.40 26.71 -4.92
C VAL A 137 9.43 27.32 -6.33
N LEU A 138 9.03 26.66 -7.43
CA LEU A 138 9.08 27.31 -8.77
C LEU A 138 7.67 27.64 -9.31
N LYS A 139 7.20 28.86 -9.01
CA LYS A 139 5.96 29.42 -9.56
C LYS A 139 6.15 29.88 -11.02
N TRP A 140 6.43 28.95 -11.94
CA TRP A 140 6.30 29.20 -13.37
C TRP A 140 4.93 28.67 -13.82
N ARG A 141 4.06 29.56 -14.32
CA ARG A 141 2.62 29.26 -14.57
C ARG A 141 2.40 27.99 -15.42
N GLY A 142 3.29 27.66 -16.37
CA GLY A 142 3.16 26.45 -17.20
C GLY A 142 3.55 25.13 -16.52
N LEU A 143 4.49 25.13 -15.57
CA LEU A 143 4.95 23.90 -14.89
C LEU A 143 3.97 23.41 -13.82
N VAL A 144 3.20 24.33 -13.23
CA VAL A 144 2.22 24.02 -12.18
C VAL A 144 1.05 23.20 -12.72
N ASP A 145 0.60 23.46 -13.94
CA ASP A 145 -0.53 22.73 -14.52
C ASP A 145 -0.13 21.33 -15.00
N TYR A 146 1.09 21.16 -15.53
CA TYR A 146 1.63 19.83 -15.86
C TYR A 146 1.76 18.94 -14.60
N GLN A 147 2.25 19.48 -13.48
CA GLN A 147 2.38 18.73 -12.23
C GLN A 147 1.04 18.25 -11.67
N LYS A 148 -0.02 19.07 -11.76
CA LYS A 148 -1.37 18.65 -11.34
C LYS A 148 -1.86 17.47 -12.18
N VAL A 149 -1.64 17.51 -13.49
CA VAL A 149 -2.00 16.44 -14.42
C VAL A 149 -1.24 15.16 -14.06
N VAL A 150 0.09 15.24 -13.92
CA VAL A 150 0.93 14.09 -13.54
C VAL A 150 0.51 13.51 -12.18
N SER A 151 0.27 14.35 -11.17
CA SER A 151 -0.22 13.92 -9.86
C SER A 151 -1.60 13.24 -9.94
N ALA A 152 -2.50 13.76 -10.78
CA ALA A 152 -3.81 13.15 -11.01
C ALA A 152 -3.69 11.78 -11.72
N PHE A 153 -2.81 11.66 -12.70
CA PHE A 153 -2.49 10.38 -13.34
C PHE A 153 -1.86 9.40 -12.37
N GLY A 154 -0.95 9.84 -11.49
CA GLY A 154 -0.38 8.99 -10.44
C GLY A 154 -1.46 8.42 -9.51
N VAL A 155 -2.39 9.27 -9.06
CA VAL A 155 -3.53 8.80 -8.24
C VAL A 155 -4.45 7.86 -9.00
N LEU A 156 -4.72 8.12 -10.28
CA LEU A 156 -5.49 7.20 -11.12
C LEU A 156 -4.78 5.86 -11.28
N PHE A 157 -3.46 5.89 -11.47
CA PHE A 157 -2.65 4.69 -11.62
C PHE A 157 -2.68 3.83 -10.36
N VAL A 158 -2.53 4.41 -9.16
CA VAL A 158 -2.72 3.69 -7.88
C VAL A 158 -4.12 3.05 -7.81
N LYS A 159 -5.18 3.74 -8.24
CA LYS A 159 -6.55 3.18 -8.23
C LYS A 159 -6.71 2.02 -9.19
N VAL A 160 -6.17 2.14 -10.40
CA VAL A 160 -6.18 1.09 -11.42
C VAL A 160 -5.39 -0.11 -10.94
N GLU A 161 -4.22 0.11 -10.36
CA GLU A 161 -3.38 -0.93 -9.78
C GLU A 161 -4.13 -1.72 -8.70
N ILE A 162 -4.79 -1.03 -7.77
CA ILE A 162 -5.61 -1.70 -6.75
C ILE A 162 -6.69 -2.54 -7.43
N ALA A 163 -7.44 -1.98 -8.39
CA ALA A 163 -8.45 -2.74 -9.11
C ALA A 163 -7.87 -3.97 -9.85
N LEU A 164 -6.68 -3.86 -10.42
CA LEU A 164 -5.97 -4.97 -11.07
C LEU A 164 -5.52 -6.03 -10.07
N ILE A 165 -5.04 -5.65 -8.88
CA ILE A 165 -4.69 -6.58 -7.81
C ILE A 165 -5.91 -7.46 -7.48
N TYR A 166 -7.08 -6.85 -7.26
CA TYR A 166 -8.32 -7.60 -7.02
C TYR A 166 -8.73 -8.46 -8.21
N PHE A 167 -8.71 -7.90 -9.42
CA PHE A 167 -9.13 -8.62 -10.61
C PHE A 167 -8.25 -9.85 -10.89
N LEU A 168 -6.93 -9.67 -10.87
CA LEU A 168 -5.98 -10.76 -11.13
C LEU A 168 -6.04 -11.81 -10.03
N SER A 169 -6.15 -11.39 -8.77
CA SER A 169 -6.34 -12.28 -7.61
C SER A 169 -7.62 -13.12 -7.74
N GLY A 170 -8.74 -12.48 -8.10
CA GLY A 170 -10.03 -13.17 -8.29
C GLY A 170 -10.08 -14.04 -9.55
N TYR A 171 -9.45 -13.59 -10.63
CA TYR A 171 -9.36 -14.33 -11.89
C TYR A 171 -8.54 -15.62 -11.72
N ASP A 172 -7.39 -15.54 -11.05
CA ASP A 172 -6.55 -16.71 -10.74
C ASP A 172 -7.34 -17.76 -9.94
N LYS A 173 -8.11 -17.32 -8.93
CA LYS A 173 -9.00 -18.21 -8.16
C LYS A 173 -10.16 -18.76 -8.99
N LEU A 174 -10.70 -17.98 -9.92
CA LEU A 174 -11.79 -18.43 -10.79
C LEU A 174 -11.35 -19.56 -11.71
N ILE A 175 -10.16 -19.48 -12.31
CA ILE A 175 -9.66 -20.52 -13.22
C ILE A 175 -9.13 -21.74 -12.45
N THR A 176 -8.65 -21.54 -11.22
CA THR A 176 -8.09 -22.61 -10.38
C THR A 176 -9.16 -23.53 -9.80
N ALA A 177 -9.06 -24.83 -10.10
CA ALA A 177 -10.07 -25.82 -9.70
C ALA A 177 -10.22 -25.97 -8.17
N SER A 178 -9.12 -25.86 -7.41
CA SER A 178 -9.13 -25.98 -5.94
C SER A 178 -9.91 -24.87 -5.23
N TRP A 179 -10.05 -23.70 -5.86
CA TRP A 179 -10.89 -22.62 -5.35
C TRP A 179 -12.35 -22.87 -5.68
N ARG A 180 -12.65 -23.28 -6.91
CA ARG A 180 -14.02 -23.58 -7.35
C ARG A 180 -14.68 -24.74 -6.60
N ASN A 181 -13.89 -25.70 -6.12
CA ASN A 181 -14.39 -26.83 -5.32
C ASN A 181 -14.26 -26.62 -3.80
N GLY A 182 -13.78 -25.46 -3.34
CA GLY A 182 -13.65 -25.12 -1.91
C GLY A 182 -12.42 -25.70 -1.20
N ASN A 183 -11.61 -26.54 -1.86
CA ASN A 183 -10.44 -27.16 -1.25
C ASN A 183 -9.37 -26.15 -0.82
N ALA A 184 -9.25 -25.02 -1.53
CA ALA A 184 -8.32 -23.95 -1.17
C ALA A 184 -8.67 -23.33 0.19
N ILE A 185 -9.94 -23.00 0.42
CA ILE A 185 -10.40 -22.48 1.71
C ILE A 185 -10.27 -23.52 2.80
N PHE A 186 -10.61 -24.79 2.51
CA PHE A 186 -10.38 -25.88 3.47
C PHE A 186 -8.90 -25.97 3.86
N SER A 187 -7.98 -25.87 2.90
CA SER A 187 -6.54 -25.95 3.16
C SER A 187 -6.06 -24.76 3.99
N VAL A 188 -6.44 -23.53 3.62
CA VAL A 188 -6.05 -22.32 4.36
C VAL A 188 -6.59 -22.34 5.79
N ALA A 189 -7.82 -22.84 5.99
CA ALA A 189 -8.46 -22.84 7.29
C ALA A 189 -7.93 -23.92 8.26
N ASN A 190 -7.39 -25.03 7.73
CA ASN A 190 -7.03 -26.21 8.52
C ASN A 190 -5.52 -26.52 8.53
N LEU A 191 -4.68 -25.84 7.75
CA LEU A 191 -3.23 -26.00 7.79
C LEU A 191 -2.59 -24.98 8.73
N ASP A 192 -1.83 -25.46 9.72
CA ASP A 192 -1.16 -24.63 10.75
C ASP A 192 -0.25 -23.54 10.17
N TYR A 193 0.28 -23.74 8.96
CA TYR A 193 1.11 -22.75 8.28
C TYR A 193 0.32 -21.52 7.81
N PHE A 194 -0.95 -21.69 7.47
CA PHE A 194 -1.80 -20.65 6.88
C PHE A 194 -2.90 -20.16 7.84
N SER A 195 -3.25 -20.93 8.86
CA SER A 195 -4.29 -20.59 9.82
C SER A 195 -3.69 -19.94 11.08
N ASN A 196 -4.40 -18.96 11.62
CA ASN A 196 -4.06 -18.45 12.95
C ASN A 196 -4.50 -19.46 14.01
N PRO A 197 -3.58 -20.02 14.82
CA PRO A 197 -3.91 -21.06 15.80
C PRO A 197 -4.89 -20.59 16.88
N ASN A 198 -4.99 -19.28 17.12
CA ASN A 198 -5.93 -18.71 18.09
C ASN A 198 -7.35 -18.52 17.53
N PHE A 199 -7.53 -18.57 16.20
CA PHE A 199 -8.79 -18.24 15.54
C PHE A 199 -9.12 -19.20 14.38
N SER A 200 -8.87 -20.51 14.54
CA SER A 200 -9.18 -21.48 13.49
C SER A 200 -10.69 -21.56 13.21
N LEU A 201 -11.09 -21.31 11.97
CA LEU A 201 -12.44 -21.63 11.50
C LEU A 201 -12.45 -23.06 10.98
N GLN A 202 -13.24 -23.95 11.57
CA GLN A 202 -13.39 -25.34 11.10
C GLN A 202 -14.25 -25.40 9.82
N LEU A 203 -13.84 -24.68 8.77
CA LEU A 203 -14.51 -24.67 7.47
C LEU A 203 -14.28 -25.99 6.74
N SER A 204 -15.36 -26.60 6.28
CA SER A 204 -15.35 -27.87 5.57
C SER A 204 -16.54 -28.02 4.62
N GLY A 205 -16.38 -28.89 3.61
CA GLY A 205 -17.41 -29.21 2.62
C GLY A 205 -18.11 -27.98 2.04
N LEU A 206 -19.42 -27.88 2.27
CA LEU A 206 -20.25 -26.79 1.76
C LEU A 206 -19.84 -25.41 2.30
N SER A 207 -19.41 -25.29 3.56
CA SER A 207 -19.03 -24.00 4.13
C SER A 207 -17.76 -23.44 3.48
N ALA A 208 -16.75 -24.29 3.24
CA ALA A 208 -15.52 -23.92 2.54
C ALA A 208 -15.81 -23.53 1.08
N LEU A 209 -16.70 -24.27 0.41
CA LEU A 209 -17.15 -23.97 -0.95
C LEU A 209 -17.85 -22.59 -1.04
N VAL A 210 -18.80 -22.31 -0.14
CA VAL A 210 -19.53 -21.03 -0.12
C VAL A 210 -18.56 -19.87 0.11
N VAL A 211 -17.65 -19.99 1.08
CA VAL A 211 -16.64 -18.96 1.34
C VAL A 211 -15.74 -18.76 0.11
N ALA A 212 -15.30 -19.82 -0.54
CA ALA A 212 -14.45 -19.70 -1.73
C ALA A 212 -15.13 -18.89 -2.84
N TRP A 213 -16.40 -19.16 -3.12
CA TRP A 213 -17.16 -18.41 -4.12
C TRP A 213 -17.47 -16.98 -3.68
N ILE A 214 -17.72 -16.73 -2.39
CA ILE A 214 -17.83 -15.35 -1.86
C ILE A 214 -16.56 -14.57 -2.13
N VAL A 215 -15.38 -15.15 -1.88
CA VAL A 215 -14.08 -14.51 -2.14
C VAL A 215 -13.91 -14.21 -3.63
N ILE A 216 -14.12 -15.20 -4.50
CA ILE A 216 -13.98 -15.03 -5.96
C ILE A 216 -14.91 -13.91 -6.47
N LEU A 217 -16.19 -13.96 -6.09
CA LEU A 217 -17.19 -12.98 -6.54
C LEU A 217 -16.87 -11.59 -5.98
N PHE A 218 -16.44 -11.49 -4.72
CA PHE A 218 -16.03 -10.24 -4.12
C PHE A 218 -14.84 -9.63 -4.86
N GLU A 219 -13.76 -10.38 -5.06
CA GLU A 219 -12.54 -9.87 -5.70
C GLU A 219 -12.79 -9.41 -7.15
N ILE A 220 -13.46 -10.24 -7.95
CA ILE A 220 -13.80 -9.87 -9.33
C ILE A 220 -14.72 -8.64 -9.32
N SER A 221 -15.78 -8.64 -8.50
CA SER A 221 -16.75 -7.55 -8.49
C SER A 221 -16.17 -6.23 -7.96
N PHE A 222 -15.22 -6.27 -7.02
CA PHE A 222 -14.53 -5.08 -6.49
C PHE A 222 -13.86 -4.28 -7.61
N ALA A 223 -13.14 -4.96 -8.51
CA ALA A 223 -12.45 -4.34 -9.62
C ALA A 223 -13.37 -3.51 -10.53
N PHE A 224 -14.65 -3.89 -10.65
CA PHE A 224 -15.65 -3.18 -11.46
C PHE A 224 -16.47 -2.18 -10.65
N PHE A 225 -16.97 -2.54 -9.47
CA PHE A 225 -17.90 -1.70 -8.73
C PHE A 225 -17.25 -0.52 -8.00
N ILE A 226 -15.94 -0.57 -7.75
CA ILE A 226 -15.23 0.50 -7.05
C ILE A 226 -15.30 1.87 -7.77
N TRP A 227 -15.45 1.84 -9.09
CA TRP A 227 -15.53 3.04 -9.93
C TRP A 227 -16.86 3.78 -9.79
N PHE A 228 -17.94 3.06 -9.48
CA PHE A 228 -19.29 3.61 -9.38
C PHE A 228 -19.57 4.18 -8.00
N LYS A 229 -19.85 5.50 -7.92
CA LYS A 229 -20.09 6.21 -6.64
C LYS A 229 -21.15 5.56 -5.75
N LYS A 230 -22.21 5.00 -6.35
CA LYS A 230 -23.31 4.32 -5.64
C LYS A 230 -22.83 3.09 -4.88
N PHE A 231 -21.92 2.32 -5.47
CA PHE A 231 -21.47 1.04 -4.94
C PHE A 231 -20.16 1.17 -4.15
N ARG A 232 -19.29 2.12 -4.50
CA ARG A 232 -17.96 2.30 -3.92
C ARG A 232 -17.90 2.11 -2.40
N ASN A 233 -18.72 2.81 -1.63
CA ASN A 233 -18.64 2.75 -0.17
C ASN A 233 -18.95 1.34 0.37
N TYR A 234 -19.92 0.64 -0.22
CA TYR A 234 -20.26 -0.73 0.19
C TYR A 234 -19.10 -1.70 -0.09
N TRP A 235 -18.43 -1.57 -1.25
CA TRP A 235 -17.29 -2.43 -1.61
C TRP A 235 -16.03 -2.08 -0.82
N LEU A 236 -15.84 -0.82 -0.45
CA LEU A 236 -14.77 -0.42 0.48
C LEU A 236 -14.98 -1.04 1.87
N ILE A 237 -16.21 -1.00 2.41
CA ILE A 237 -16.53 -1.63 3.70
C ILE A 237 -16.33 -3.15 3.62
N ALA A 238 -16.86 -3.79 2.57
CA ALA A 238 -16.67 -5.22 2.35
C ALA A 238 -15.18 -5.57 2.23
N GLY A 239 -14.39 -4.72 1.56
CA GLY A 239 -12.94 -4.86 1.47
C GLY A 239 -12.24 -4.75 2.82
N VAL A 240 -12.64 -3.81 3.68
CA VAL A 240 -12.10 -3.70 5.04
C VAL A 240 -12.38 -4.98 5.83
N VAL A 241 -13.63 -5.46 5.80
CA VAL A 241 -14.02 -6.71 6.47
C VAL A 241 -13.22 -7.89 5.93
N PHE A 242 -13.06 -7.98 4.60
CA PHE A 242 -12.29 -9.04 3.96
C PHE A 242 -10.82 -9.04 4.39
N HIS A 243 -10.18 -7.87 4.46
CA HIS A 243 -8.77 -7.77 4.88
C HIS A 243 -8.60 -7.96 6.39
N LEU A 244 -9.56 -7.54 7.20
CA LEU A 244 -9.58 -7.89 8.63
C LEU A 244 -9.71 -9.40 8.83
N ALA A 245 -10.53 -10.09 8.02
CA ALA A 245 -10.61 -11.54 8.03
C ALA A 245 -9.27 -12.19 7.66
N ILE A 246 -8.55 -11.67 6.66
CA ILE A 246 -7.19 -12.14 6.33
C ILE A 246 -6.24 -11.95 7.52
N ILE A 247 -6.27 -10.78 8.19
CA ILE A 247 -5.42 -10.53 9.37
C ILE A 247 -5.72 -11.54 10.48
N VAL A 248 -7.00 -11.71 10.82
CA VAL A 248 -7.42 -12.54 11.96
C VAL A 248 -7.21 -14.01 11.67
N PHE A 249 -7.68 -14.50 10.52
CA PHE A 249 -7.73 -15.93 10.22
C PHE A 249 -6.45 -16.46 9.56
N MET A 250 -5.70 -15.61 8.85
CA MET A 250 -4.46 -16.03 8.16
C MET A 250 -3.17 -15.45 8.78
N GLY A 251 -3.28 -14.56 9.77
CA GLY A 251 -2.10 -13.93 10.40
C GLY A 251 -1.32 -12.97 9.49
N LEU A 252 -1.83 -12.64 8.30
CA LEU A 252 -1.16 -11.78 7.32
C LEU A 252 -1.39 -10.29 7.64
N LEU A 253 -0.82 -9.83 8.76
CA LEU A 253 -1.01 -8.48 9.28
C LEU A 253 -0.62 -7.40 8.25
N ASP A 254 0.61 -7.47 7.72
CA ASP A 254 1.14 -6.47 6.79
C ASP A 254 0.28 -6.35 5.53
N PHE A 255 -0.14 -7.49 4.97
CA PHE A 255 -0.93 -7.51 3.73
C PHE A 255 -2.33 -6.97 3.96
N GLY A 256 -2.99 -7.35 5.05
CA GLY A 256 -4.28 -6.79 5.39
C GLY A 256 -4.24 -5.28 5.62
N LEU A 257 -3.24 -4.78 6.36
CA LEU A 257 -3.11 -3.37 6.67
C LEU A 257 -2.82 -2.52 5.43
N ILE A 258 -1.88 -2.93 4.56
CA ILE A 258 -1.53 -2.15 3.37
C ILE A 258 -2.73 -2.01 2.42
N MET A 259 -3.53 -3.07 2.28
CA MET A 259 -4.73 -3.05 1.46
C MET A 259 -5.85 -2.21 2.08
N ILE A 260 -6.00 -2.20 3.40
CA ILE A 260 -6.94 -1.28 4.08
C ILE A 260 -6.50 0.17 3.88
N ILE A 261 -5.20 0.48 4.02
CA ILE A 261 -4.65 1.82 3.79
C ILE A 261 -4.91 2.26 2.34
N SER A 262 -4.80 1.34 1.38
CA SER A 262 -5.07 1.60 -0.04
C SER A 262 -6.45 2.22 -0.30
N TYR A 263 -7.45 1.89 0.53
CA TYR A 263 -8.81 2.41 0.37
C TYR A 263 -8.95 3.92 0.58
N LEU A 264 -8.03 4.54 1.32
CA LEU A 264 -8.02 5.99 1.54
C LEU A 264 -8.01 6.76 0.21
N ILE A 265 -7.40 6.21 -0.84
CA ILE A 265 -7.33 6.85 -2.16
C ILE A 265 -8.70 6.94 -2.86
N PHE A 266 -9.67 6.09 -2.49
CA PHE A 266 -11.00 6.02 -3.09
C PHE A 266 -12.04 6.88 -2.36
N ILE A 267 -11.78 7.26 -1.10
CA ILE A 267 -12.71 8.05 -0.28
C ILE A 267 -12.89 9.43 -0.94
N PRO A 268 -14.12 9.80 -1.35
CA PRO A 268 -14.37 11.11 -1.96
C PRO A 268 -14.09 12.23 -0.95
N ALA A 269 -13.62 13.39 -1.42
CA ALA A 269 -13.54 14.58 -0.58
C ALA A 269 -14.96 14.85 -0.10
N LYS A 270 -15.14 14.92 1.23
CA LYS A 270 -16.42 15.27 1.81
C LYS A 270 -16.89 16.54 1.09
N LYS A 271 -18.05 16.48 0.44
CA LYS A 271 -18.65 17.63 -0.23
C LYS A 271 -18.95 18.62 0.90
N LEU A 272 -18.14 19.67 1.03
CA LEU A 272 -18.51 20.81 1.88
C LEU A 272 -19.69 21.50 1.19
N ALA A 273 -20.90 21.00 1.44
CA ALA A 273 -22.17 21.72 1.28
C ALA A 273 -23.34 20.80 1.68
N SER A 274 -23.79 20.96 2.93
CA SER A 274 -25.22 21.01 3.26
C SER A 274 -25.38 21.72 4.61
N ASN A 275 -25.13 23.03 4.60
CA ASN A 275 -25.91 24.01 5.34
C ASN A 275 -26.50 24.94 4.29
#